data_AF-A0A3N0Z1B2-F1
#
_entry.id   AF-A0A3N0Z1B2-F1
#
_cell.length_a   1.000
_cell.length_b   1.000
_cell.length_c   1.000
_cell.angle_alpha   90.00
_cell.angle_beta   90.00
_cell.angle_gamma   90.00
#
_symmetry.space_group_name_H-M   'P 1'
#
loop_
_entity.id
_entity.type
_entity.pdbx_description
1 polymer ?
#
loop_
_entity_poly.entity_id
_entity_poly.type
_entity_poly.pdbx_seq_one_letter_code
_entity_poly.pdbx_strand_id
1 'polypeptide(L)'
;MSDVEIGGATVFPEVGVALKPKKGSAVFWYNLQKNGRVDYDTQHAGCPVLVGNKWVANKWIHEFGRVQETLFFVRLGVKDIATM
;
A
#
# COMPACT_ATOMS: atom_id res chain seq x y z
N MET A 1 12.10 -2.12 1.83
CA MET A 1 13.35 -1.85 2.61
C MET A 1 13.84 -3.06 3.41
N SER A 2 13.06 -4.10 3.61
CA SER A 2 13.47 -5.35 4.24
C SER A 2 12.73 -6.49 3.55
N ASP A 3 13.33 -7.67 3.55
CA ASP A 3 12.59 -8.90 3.30
C ASP A 3 11.87 -9.28 4.59
N VAL A 4 10.60 -9.65 4.48
CA VAL A 4 9.84 -10.17 5.60
C VAL A 4 9.82 -11.68 5.47
N GLU A 5 10.20 -12.36 6.55
CA GLU A 5 10.29 -13.82 6.56
C GLU A 5 8.90 -14.45 6.51
N ILE A 6 7.97 -13.97 7.34
CA ILE A 6 6.59 -14.46 7.37
C ILE A 6 5.60 -13.31 7.62
N GLY A 7 4.54 -13.25 6.81
CA GLY A 7 3.48 -12.26 6.92
C GLY A 7 3.80 -10.95 6.19
N GLY A 8 3.20 -9.86 6.62
CA GLY A 8 3.51 -8.53 6.10
C GLY A 8 3.08 -8.27 4.65
N ALA A 9 2.17 -9.06 4.07
CA ALA A 9 1.60 -8.77 2.75
C ALA A 9 0.86 -7.42 2.74
N THR A 10 0.78 -6.79 1.57
CA THR A 10 -0.21 -5.73 1.32
C THR A 10 -1.33 -6.36 0.52
N VAL A 11 -2.56 -6.33 1.05
CA VAL A 11 -3.72 -6.99 0.45
C VAL A 11 -4.71 -5.97 -0.06
N PHE A 12 -5.38 -6.30 -1.16
CA PHE A 12 -6.51 -5.60 -1.72
C PHE A 12 -7.71 -6.55 -1.67
N PRO A 13 -8.57 -6.44 -0.64
CA PRO A 13 -9.63 -7.44 -0.40
C PRO A 13 -10.63 -7.55 -1.55
N GLU A 14 -11.07 -6.41 -2.10
CA GLU A 14 -12.11 -6.35 -3.13
C GLU A 14 -11.69 -7.04 -4.44
N VAL A 15 -10.41 -6.93 -4.80
CA VAL A 15 -9.85 -7.58 -6.01
C VAL A 15 -9.16 -8.91 -5.73
N GLY A 16 -9.06 -9.34 -4.47
CA GLY A 16 -8.45 -10.60 -4.07
C GLY A 16 -6.93 -10.69 -4.31
N VAL A 17 -6.22 -9.56 -4.32
CA VAL A 17 -4.78 -9.51 -4.59
C VAL A 17 -3.97 -9.39 -3.30
N ALA A 18 -2.90 -10.17 -3.18
CA ALA A 18 -1.96 -10.10 -2.07
C ALA A 18 -0.52 -9.92 -2.57
N LEU A 19 0.10 -8.83 -2.15
CA LEU A 19 1.47 -8.47 -2.53
C LEU A 19 2.43 -8.81 -1.41
N LYS A 20 3.30 -9.79 -1.66
CA LYS A 20 4.35 -10.15 -0.71
C LYS A 20 5.44 -9.07 -0.70
N PRO A 21 5.89 -8.61 0.48
CA PRO A 21 6.94 -7.63 0.58
C PRO A 21 8.26 -8.22 0.08
N LYS A 22 8.87 -7.56 -0.91
CA LYS A 22 10.19 -7.90 -1.44
C LYS A 22 11.08 -6.67 -1.38
N LYS A 23 12.30 -6.83 -0.86
CA LYS A 23 13.24 -5.71 -0.76
C LYS A 23 13.55 -5.13 -2.15
N GLY A 24 13.42 -3.81 -2.27
CA GLY A 24 13.69 -3.08 -3.51
C GLY A 24 12.52 -3.03 -4.50
N SER A 25 11.41 -3.74 -4.24
CA SER A 25 10.20 -3.66 -5.04
C SER A 25 9.35 -2.44 -4.65
N ALA A 26 8.51 -1.98 -5.58
CA ALA A 26 7.50 -0.95 -5.36
C ALA A 26 6.21 -1.34 -6.10
N VAL A 27 5.08 -0.82 -5.63
CA VAL A 27 3.77 -1.06 -6.23
C VAL A 27 2.95 0.21 -6.12
N PHE A 28 2.43 0.71 -7.23
CA PHE A 28 1.59 1.89 -7.23
C PHE A 28 0.21 1.59 -7.78
N TRP A 29 -0.77 2.41 -7.39
CA TRP A 29 -2.14 2.35 -7.88
C TRP A 29 -2.80 3.73 -7.84
N TYR A 30 -4.00 3.82 -8.39
CA TYR A 30 -4.82 5.04 -8.38
C TYR A 30 -5.96 4.85 -7.39
N ASN A 31 -6.12 5.76 -6.43
CA ASN A 31 -7.26 5.71 -5.50
C ASN A 31 -8.55 6.26 -6.14
N LEU A 32 -8.45 6.90 -7.30
CA LEU A 32 -9.57 7.49 -8.02
C LEU A 32 -9.73 6.85 -9.39
N GLN A 33 -10.99 6.70 -9.79
CA GLN A 33 -11.34 6.43 -11.17
C GLN A 33 -11.10 7.68 -12.05
N LYS A 34 -11.12 7.51 -13.37
CA LYS A 34 -10.98 8.60 -14.34
C LYS A 34 -12.01 9.72 -14.19
N ASN A 35 -13.14 9.44 -13.56
CA ASN A 35 -14.20 10.42 -13.27
C ASN A 35 -13.97 11.21 -11.95
N GLY A 36 -12.87 10.92 -11.22
CA GLY A 36 -12.52 11.54 -9.95
C GLY A 36 -13.25 11.00 -8.72
N ARG A 37 -14.03 9.91 -8.85
CA ARG A 37 -14.65 9.21 -7.72
C ARG A 37 -13.66 8.22 -7.11
N VAL A 38 -13.80 8.00 -5.81
CA VAL A 38 -13.03 6.98 -5.07
C VAL A 38 -13.24 5.61 -5.72
N ASP A 39 -12.14 4.92 -5.95
CA ASP A 39 -12.12 3.55 -6.45
C ASP A 39 -12.03 2.57 -5.28
N TYR A 40 -13.16 1.98 -4.90
CA TYR A 40 -13.26 1.03 -3.79
C TYR A 40 -12.48 -0.27 -4.03
N ASP A 41 -12.23 -0.62 -5.29
CA ASP A 41 -11.43 -1.80 -5.66
C ASP A 41 -9.96 -1.66 -5.18
N THR A 42 -9.53 -0.41 -4.93
CA THR A 42 -8.19 -0.10 -4.42
C THR A 42 -8.11 -0.02 -2.90
N GLN A 43 -9.19 -0.37 -2.18
CA GLN A 43 -9.13 -0.54 -0.74
C GLN A 43 -8.08 -1.58 -0.39
N HIS A 44 -7.18 -1.24 0.54
CA HIS A 44 -6.03 -2.07 0.85
C HIS A 44 -5.68 -2.03 2.34
N ALA A 45 -5.01 -3.08 2.79
CA ALA A 45 -4.54 -3.20 4.16
C ALA A 45 -3.18 -3.89 4.22
N GLY A 46 -2.44 -3.65 5.32
CA GLY A 46 -1.27 -4.42 5.68
C GLY A 46 -1.65 -5.66 6.49
N CYS A 47 -1.24 -6.83 6.05
CA CYS A 47 -1.29 -8.03 6.89
C CYS A 47 -0.25 -7.93 8.02
N PRO A 48 -0.52 -8.55 9.18
CA PRO A 48 0.42 -8.58 10.29
C PRO A 48 1.74 -9.24 9.89
N VAL A 49 2.85 -8.73 10.43
CA VAL A 49 4.17 -9.36 10.33
C VAL A 49 4.25 -10.43 11.40
N LEU A 50 4.44 -11.68 10.99
CA LEU A 50 4.53 -12.81 11.93
C LEU A 50 5.97 -13.05 12.37
N VAL A 51 6.93 -12.88 11.46
CA VAL A 51 8.36 -13.03 11.76
C VAL A 51 9.16 -11.97 11.00
N GLY A 52 10.09 -11.33 11.70
CA GLY A 52 10.96 -10.29 11.18
C GLY A 52 10.36 -8.88 11.32
N ASN A 53 10.80 -7.97 10.45
CA ASN A 53 10.36 -6.57 10.45
C ASN A 53 10.03 -6.12 9.04
N LYS A 54 8.87 -5.50 8.83
CA LYS A 54 8.45 -4.98 7.53
C LYS A 54 8.80 -3.51 7.40
N TRP A 55 9.42 -3.17 6.26
CA TRP A 55 9.71 -1.81 5.86
C TRP A 55 9.12 -1.50 4.39
N VAL A 56 7.89 -0.90 4.23
CA VAL A 56 7.12 0.02 3.20
C VAL A 56 7.01 1.65 3.32
N ALA A 57 7.12 2.46 2.24
CA ALA A 57 7.29 3.95 2.24
C ALA A 57 6.20 4.61 1.42
N ASN A 58 5.28 5.36 2.02
CA ASN A 58 4.16 5.85 1.22
C ASN A 58 4.46 7.22 0.61
N LYS A 59 4.23 7.40 -0.71
CA LYS A 59 4.29 8.70 -1.38
C LYS A 59 2.94 9.07 -1.97
N TRP A 60 2.26 10.00 -1.32
CA TRP A 60 0.99 10.52 -1.81
C TRP A 60 1.26 11.57 -2.90
N ILE A 61 0.59 11.44 -4.05
CA ILE A 61 0.69 12.37 -5.18
C ILE A 61 -0.66 13.03 -5.32
N HIS A 62 -0.75 14.34 -5.20
CA HIS A 62 -2.04 15.03 -5.27
C HIS A 62 -2.16 15.73 -6.61
N GLU A 63 -3.26 15.50 -7.32
CA GLU A 63 -3.62 16.32 -8.47
C GLU A 63 -4.04 17.72 -7.98
N PHE A 64 -3.62 18.78 -8.67
CA PHE A 64 -3.92 20.14 -8.23
C PHE A 64 -5.44 20.39 -8.32
N GLY A 65 -6.09 20.60 -7.18
CA GLY A 65 -7.53 20.90 -7.10
C GLY A 65 -8.46 19.72 -6.83
N ARG A 66 -7.98 18.46 -6.76
CA ARG A 66 -8.75 17.27 -6.33
C ARG A 66 -7.88 16.28 -5.54
N VAL A 67 -8.48 15.65 -4.53
CA VAL A 67 -7.78 14.89 -3.50
C VAL A 67 -7.34 13.50 -4.02
N GLN A 68 -6.01 13.30 -4.11
CA GLN A 68 -5.23 12.04 -4.02
C GLN A 68 -5.16 11.07 -5.22
N GLU A 69 -4.04 11.09 -5.93
CA GLU A 69 -3.37 9.86 -6.40
C GLU A 69 -2.49 9.32 -5.25
N THR A 70 -2.21 8.02 -5.19
CA THR A 70 -1.28 7.51 -4.18
C THR A 70 -0.28 6.56 -4.76
N LEU A 71 0.94 7.05 -4.88
CA LEU A 71 2.08 6.25 -5.25
C LEU A 71 2.63 5.58 -3.99
N PHE A 72 2.16 4.39 -3.67
CA PHE A 72 2.80 3.61 -2.60
C PHE A 72 4.20 3.19 -3.07
N PHE A 73 5.25 3.65 -2.38
CA PHE A 73 6.56 2.98 -2.48
C PHE A 73 6.66 1.95 -1.35
N VAL A 74 7.54 0.96 -1.45
CA VAL A 74 7.74 -0.02 -0.37
C VAL A 74 9.13 0.14 0.31
N ARG A 75 9.27 1.15 1.21
CA ARG A 75 10.28 1.39 2.30
C ARG A 75 9.76 1.93 3.73
N LEU A 76 9.38 1.13 4.74
CA LEU A 76 8.74 1.45 6.11
C LEU A 76 9.96 1.67 6.98
N GLY A 77 9.97 2.11 8.21
CA GLY A 77 9.04 1.94 9.30
C GLY A 77 7.98 3.02 9.41
N VAL A 78 6.80 2.57 9.80
CA VAL A 78 6.20 2.92 11.10
C VAL A 78 5.52 1.64 11.59
N LYS A 79 5.44 1.43 12.91
CA LYS A 79 4.51 0.46 13.51
C LYS A 79 3.11 0.72 12.96
N ASP A 80 2.41 -0.34 12.58
CA ASP A 80 1.14 -0.30 11.87
C ASP A 80 0.14 0.76 12.40
N ILE A 81 -0.30 1.66 11.51
CA ILE A 81 -1.67 2.15 11.36
C ILE A 81 -1.74 2.82 9.99
N ALA A 82 -2.47 2.21 9.07
CA ALA A 82 -3.05 2.89 7.93
C ALA A 82 -4.49 2.42 7.85
N THR A 83 -5.31 3.04 8.71
CA THR A 83 -6.76 3.08 8.54
C THR A 83 -7.06 4.50 8.09
N MET A 84 -7.43 4.67 6.83
CA MET A 84 -8.29 5.73 6.33
C MET A 84 -9.07 5.18 5.15
#